data_AF-A0A4R1ZFT5-F1
#
_entry.id   AF-A0A4R1ZFT5-F1
#
_cell.length_a   1.000
_cell.length_b   1.000
_cell.length_c   1.000
_cell.angle_alpha   90.00
_cell.angle_beta   90.00
_cell.angle_gamma   90.00
#
_symmetry.space_group_name_H-M   'P 1'
#
loop_
_entity.id
_entity.type
_entity.pdbx_description
1 polymer ?
#
loop_
_entity_poly.entity_id
_entity_poly.type
_entity_poly.pdbx_seq_one_letter_code
_entity_poly.pdbx_strand_id
1 'polypeptide(L)' 'MDINRAKEIAASPVMEDVRYNGVPIYIQHVDDANETARIYPLSEPEQEMEVPLRSLAEASSAMAMEVDEVACRASLDGN' A
#
# COMPACT_ATOMS: atom_id res chain seq x y z
N MET A 1 -5.70 -3.12 2.07
CA MET A 1 -5.38 -2.78 3.47
C MET A 1 -5.87 -1.38 3.78
N ASP A 2 -6.49 -1.17 4.95
CA ASP A 2 -7.03 0.15 5.38
C ASP A 2 -5.99 1.03 6.07
N ILE A 3 -6.18 2.36 6.02
CA ILE A 3 -5.28 3.36 6.65
C ILE A 3 -5.18 3.16 8.17
N ASN A 4 -6.31 3.01 8.85
CA ASN A 4 -6.33 2.82 10.30
C ASN A 4 -5.56 1.56 10.68
N ARG A 5 -5.80 0.46 9.95
CA ARG A 5 -5.09 -0.80 10.15
C ARG A 5 -3.59 -0.64 9.94
N ALA A 6 -3.18 0.02 8.87
CA ALA A 6 -1.77 0.25 8.59
C ALA A 6 -1.09 1.11 9.66
N LYS A 7 -1.78 2.09 10.23
CA LYS A 7 -1.27 2.89 11.34
C LYS A 7 -1.08 2.06 12.61
N GLU A 8 -2.01 1.15 12.91
CA GLU A 8 -1.86 0.23 14.04
C GLU A 8 -0.65 -0.69 13.85
N ILE A 9 -0.41 -1.19 12.64
CA ILE A 9 0.76 -1.99 12.32
C ILE A 9 2.04 -1.17 12.41
N ALA A 10 2.06 0.05 11.86
CA ALA A 10 3.24 0.92 11.93
C ALA A 10 3.56 1.36 13.37
N ALA A 11 2.54 1.51 14.21
CA ALA A 11 2.69 1.79 15.63
C ALA A 11 3.03 0.55 16.46
N SER A 12 2.73 -0.65 15.95
CA SER A 12 3.01 -1.92 16.62
C SER A 12 4.38 -2.44 16.20
N PRO A 13 5.24 -2.82 17.15
CA PRO A 13 6.53 -3.45 16.82
C PRO A 13 6.37 -4.90 16.31
N VAL A 14 5.14 -5.43 16.29
CA VAL A 14 4.85 -6.79 15.83
C VAL A 14 4.87 -6.81 14.31
N MET A 15 5.76 -7.62 13.75
CA MET A 15 5.83 -7.88 12.31
C MET A 15 4.54 -8.59 11.86
N GLU A 16 3.59 -7.82 11.32
CA GLU A 16 2.47 -8.41 10.60
C GLU A 16 2.95 -8.92 9.24
N ASP A 17 2.36 -10.03 8.76
CA ASP A 17 2.71 -10.64 7.47
C ASP A 17 2.13 -9.76 6.34
N VAL A 18 2.77 -8.60 6.15
CA VAL A 18 2.46 -7.62 5.11
C VAL A 18 3.37 -7.89 3.92
N ARG A 19 2.75 -8.06 2.76
CA ARG A 19 3.44 -8.34 1.52
C ARG A 19 3.09 -7.29 0.48
N TYR A 20 4.11 -6.80 -0.19
CA TYR A 20 3.97 -5.97 -1.36
C TYR A 20 4.46 -6.76 -2.57
N ASN A 21 3.56 -6.98 -3.54
CA ASN A 21 3.89 -7.70 -4.77
C ASN A 21 4.53 -9.09 -4.54
N GLY A 22 4.11 -9.77 -3.46
CA GLY A 22 4.65 -11.08 -3.06
C GLY A 22 5.95 -11.05 -2.24
N VAL A 23 6.53 -9.88 -2.00
CA VAL A 23 7.72 -9.68 -1.18
C VAL A 23 7.32 -9.23 0.23
N PRO A 24 7.90 -9.81 1.30
CA PRO A 24 7.64 -9.35 2.66
C PRO A 24 8.31 -7.99 2.89
N ILE A 25 7.53 -7.05 3.39
CA ILE A 25 7.95 -5.66 3.60
C ILE A 25 7.65 -5.22 5.02
N TYR A 26 8.30 -4.15 5.44
CA TYR A 26 7.97 -3.44 6.67
C TYR A 26 7.35 -2.09 6.37
N ILE A 27 6.36 -1.70 7.16
CA ILE A 27 5.77 -0.36 7.12
C ILE A 27 6.49 0.52 8.13
N GLN A 28 7.19 1.55 7.66
CA GLN A 28 7.87 2.52 8.50
C GLN A 28 6.92 3.65 8.92
N HIS A 29 6.15 4.16 7.96
CA HIS A 29 5.23 5.28 8.16
C HIS A 29 4.01 5.15 7.27
N VAL A 30 2.88 5.68 7.73
CA VAL A 30 1.62 5.71 6.99
C VAL A 30 1.16 7.15 6.86
N ASP A 31 1.04 7.59 5.62
CA ASP A 31 0.60 8.93 5.26
C ASP A 31 -0.91 8.90 4.98
N ASP A 32 -1.72 9.35 5.93
CA ASP A 32 -3.19 9.36 5.76
C ASP A 32 -3.68 10.39 4.76
N ALA A 33 -2.93 11.47 4.54
CA ALA A 33 -3.31 12.50 3.59
C ALA A 33 -3.27 12.00 2.15
N ASN A 34 -2.32 11.11 1.84
CA ASN A 34 -2.12 10.54 0.51
C ASN A 34 -2.56 9.08 0.39
N GLU A 35 -3.00 8.47 1.50
CA GLU A 35 -3.36 7.05 1.58
C GLU A 35 -2.20 6.12 1.14
N THR A 36 -0.97 6.57 1.39
CA THR A 36 0.27 5.86 1.07
C THR A 36 0.98 5.38 2.33
N ALA A 37 1.83 4.39 2.17
CA ALA A 37 2.70 3.88 3.21
C ALA A 37 4.13 3.84 2.71
N ARG A 38 5.04 4.33 3.55
CA ARG A 38 6.46 4.22 3.35
C ARG A 38 6.90 2.86 3.86
N ILE A 39 7.35 2.02 2.93
CA ILE A 39 7.74 0.64 3.19
C ILE A 39 9.22 0.41 2.85
N TYR A 40 9.80 -0.64 3.41
CA TYR A 40 11.09 -1.15 2.95
C TYR A 40 11.08 -2.68 2.85
N PRO A 41 11.65 -3.28 1.78
CA PRO A 41 11.80 -4.71 1.64
C PRO A 41 12.69 -5.30 2.72
N LEU A 42 12.34 -6.49 3.23
CA LEU A 42 13.22 -7.22 4.14
C LEU A 42 14.57 -7.60 3.50
N SER A 43 14.59 -7.80 2.18
CA SER A 43 15.82 -8.07 1.45
C SER A 43 16.71 -6.84 1.32
N GLU A 44 16.13 -5.64 1.28
CA GLU A 44 16.84 -4.38 0.99
C GLU A 44 16.26 -3.24 1.85
N PRO A 45 16.58 -3.19 3.15
CA PRO A 45 16.02 -2.18 4.06
C PRO A 45 16.47 -0.75 3.75
N GLU A 46 17.51 -0.60 2.93
CA GLU A 46 18.02 0.67 2.41
C GLU A 46 17.20 1.22 1.23
N GLN A 47 16.34 0.39 0.62
CA GLN A 47 15.42 0.83 -0.42
C GLN A 47 14.03 1.09 0.16
N GLU A 48 13.82 2.32 0.63
CA GLU A 48 12.49 2.79 1.00
C GLU A 48 11.65 3.16 -0.23
N MET A 49 10.40 2.70 -0.24
CA MET A 49 9.44 2.97 -1.30
C MET A 49 8.14 3.48 -0.68
N GLU A 50 7.54 4.46 -1.33
CA GLU A 50 6.19 4.90 -1.00
C GLU A 50 5.19 4.21 -1.92
N VAL A 51 4.33 3.38 -1.34
CA VAL A 51 3.33 2.61 -2.08
C VAL A 51 1.95 2.89 -1.51
N PRO A 52 0.90 2.90 -2.35
CA PRO A 52 -0.45 3.10 -1.86
C PRO A 52 -0.87 1.92 -0.99
N LEU A 53 -1.56 2.21 0.11
CA LEU A 53 -1.99 1.21 1.10
C LEU A 53 -2.85 0.09 0.49
N ARG A 54 -3.67 0.44 -0.50
CA ARG A 54 -4.46 -0.51 -1.29
C ARG A 54 -3.63 -1.58 -2.01
N SER A 55 -2.36 -1.29 -2.31
CA SER A 55 -1.45 -2.25 -2.95
C SER A 55 -0.73 -3.16 -1.96
N LEU A 56 -0.82 -2.88 -0.66
CA LEU A 56 -0.31 -3.76 0.39
C LEU A 56 -1.34 -4.84 0.69
N ALA A 57 -0.88 -6.09 0.68
CA ALA A 57 -1.67 -7.25 1.04
C ALA A 57 -1.19 -7.77 2.41
N GLU A 58 -2.06 -7.69 3.42
CA GLU A 58 -1.85 -8.37 4.69
C GLU A 58 -2.40 -9.81 4.60
N ALA A 59 -1.69 -10.78 5.18
CA ALA A 59 -2.19 -12.16 5.21
C ALA A 59 -3.46 -12.33 6.06
N SER A 60 -3.77 -11.37 6.96
CA SER A 60 -4.96 -11.43 7.82
C SER A 60 -6.25 -10.92 7.15
N SER A 61 -6.14 -10.15 6.07
CA SER A 61 -7.29 -9.62 5.32
C SER A 61 -7.08 -9.85 3.83
N ALA A 62 -7.26 -11.11 3.41
CA ALA A 62 -7.31 -11.47 2.01
C ALA A 62 -8.59 -10.92 1.37
N MET A 63 -8.57 -9.68 0.90
CA MET A 63 -9.44 -9.12 -0.15
C MET A 63 -8.89 -7.76 -0.59
N ALA A 64 -7.90 -7.77 -1.48
CA ALA A 64 -7.48 -6.59 -2.24
C ALA A 64 -7.14 -7.04 -3.67
N MET A 65 -8.17 -7.44 -4.40
CA MET A 65 -8.17 -7.51 -5.86
C MET A 65 -9.45 -6.79 -6.32
N GLU A 66 -9.42 -5.46 -6.25
CA GLU A 66 -10.27 -4.65 -7.13
C GLU A 66 -9.45 -3.42 -7.51
N VAL A 67 -8.78 -3.55 -8.65
CA VAL A 67 -8.12 -2.45 -9.36
C VAL A 67 -9.26 -1.66 -10.01
N ASP A 68 -9.57 -0.47 -9.48
CA ASP A 68 -10.48 0.42 -10.20
C ASP A 68 -9.74 0.95 -11.44
N GLU A 69 -10.08 0.32 -12.55
CA GLU A 69 -9.77 0.70 -13.92
C GLU A 69 -10.55 1.99 -14.24
N VAL A 70 -9.90 3.15 -14.24
CA VAL A 70 -10.39 4.31 -15.01
C VAL A 70 -9.29 4.80 -15.93
N ALA A 71 -9.11 4.01 -16.99
CA ALA A 71 -8.53 4.49 -18.22
C ALA A 71 -9.47 5.53 -18.86
N CYS A 72 -8.90 6.70 -19.16
CA CYS A 72 -9.21 7.58 -20.28
C CYS A 72 -10.57 7.37 -20.99
N ARG A 73 -11.55 8.25 -20.74
CA ARG A 73 -12.46 8.70 -21.81
C ARG A 73 -12.08 10.11 -22.24
N ALA A 74 -11.18 10.16 -23.21
CA ALA A 74 -11.04 11.32 -24.08
C ALA A 74 -12.27 11.42 -24.98
N SER A 75 -12.88 12.60 -25.07
CA SER A 75 -13.56 13.16 -26.24
C SER A 75 -13.57 14.68 -25.98
N LEU A 76 -12.69 15.48 -26.59
CA LEU A 76 -12.87 16.07 -27.93
C LEU A 76 -14.34 16.38 -28.19
N ASP A 77 -14.76 17.61 -27.92
CA ASP A 77 -15.71 18.31 -28.78
C ASP A 77 -15.41 19.81 -28.68
N GLY A 78 -14.74 20.31 -29.72
CA GLY A 78 -14.71 21.72 -30.02
C GLY A 78 -16.01 22.10 -30.73
N ASN A 79 -16.66 23.14 -30.23
CA ASN A 79 -17.57 23.97 -31.01
C ASN A 79 -17.36 25.43 -30.63
#